data_AF-A0A6J4JCZ0-F1
#
_entry.id   AF-A0A6J4JCZ0-F1
#
_cell.length_a   1.000
_cell.length_b   1.000
_cell.length_c   1.000
_cell.angle_alpha   90.00
_cell.angle_beta   90.00
_cell.angle_gamma   90.00
#
_symmetry.space_group_name_H-M   'P 1'
#
loop_
_entity.id
_entity.type
_entity.pdbx_description
1 polymer ?
#
loop_
_entity_poly.entity_id
_entity_poly.type
_entity_poly.pdbx_seq_one_letter_code
_entity_poly.pdbx_strand_id
1 'polypeptide(L)'
;SICFVRSPIIDYQPDVPVDIVLALHACDTATDEVIAQTVRWDAPMLICIPCCHHDLNHQISSEVFRPVLRHGILKERLADILTDTFRALALRIMGYRTDVIEFISSEHTARNLMIRAIKSTEPGQASFIREYKELKSFWQVTPHIERLLGPSFTALLQE
;
A
#
# COMPACT_ATOMS: atom_id res chain seq x y z
N SER A 1 28.05 4.81 -9.21
CA SER A 1 28.07 6.00 -8.33
C SER A 1 26.77 6.02 -7.55
N ILE A 2 26.74 6.63 -6.37
CA ILE A 2 25.51 6.83 -5.57
C ILE A 2 25.23 8.33 -5.54
N CYS A 3 23.97 8.73 -5.76
CA CYS A 3 23.52 10.11 -5.69
C CYS A 3 22.47 10.24 -4.58
N PHE A 4 22.53 11.32 -3.82
CA PHE A 4 21.56 11.64 -2.78
C PHE A 4 20.81 12.91 -3.15
N VAL A 5 19.49 12.86 -3.08
CA VAL A 5 18.59 13.98 -3.39
C VAL A 5 17.70 14.24 -2.18
N ARG A 6 17.53 15.51 -1.81
CA ARG A 6 16.59 15.94 -0.78
C ARG A 6 15.31 16.41 -1.46
N SER A 7 14.24 15.63 -1.33
CA SER A 7 12.90 15.96 -1.81
C SER A 7 11.86 15.21 -0.99
N PRO A 8 10.62 15.71 -0.85
CA PRO A 8 9.47 14.84 -0.59
C PRO A 8 9.42 13.73 -1.64
N ILE A 9 9.01 12.52 -1.25
CA ILE A 9 8.99 11.36 -2.16
C ILE A 9 8.03 11.64 -3.31
N ILE A 10 6.85 12.16 -2.99
CA ILE A 10 5.79 12.50 -3.95
C ILE A 10 6.21 13.53 -5.01
N ASP A 11 7.19 14.38 -4.71
CA ASP A 11 7.62 15.48 -5.59
C ASP A 11 8.86 15.12 -6.43
N TYR A 12 9.53 14.01 -6.12
CA TYR A 12 10.76 13.64 -6.83
C TYR A 12 10.46 13.15 -8.24
N GLN A 13 11.20 13.68 -9.22
CA GLN A 13 11.17 13.22 -10.61
C GLN A 13 12.57 12.74 -10.99
N PRO A 14 12.74 11.45 -11.37
CA PRO A 14 14.02 10.95 -11.81
C PRO A 14 14.33 11.43 -13.24
N ASP A 15 15.60 11.74 -13.52
CA ASP A 15 16.07 12.16 -14.85
C ASP A 15 16.10 11.01 -15.86
N VAL A 16 16.00 9.77 -15.38
CA VAL A 16 16.01 8.54 -16.17
C VAL A 16 14.88 7.60 -15.72
N PRO A 17 14.40 6.71 -16.60
CA PRO A 17 13.45 5.68 -16.20
C PRO A 17 13.96 4.85 -15.02
N VAL A 18 13.05 4.50 -14.10
CA VAL A 18 13.38 3.74 -12.89
C VAL A 18 13.09 2.25 -13.13
N ASP A 19 14.11 1.41 -13.03
CA ASP A 19 13.94 -0.04 -13.17
C ASP A 19 13.41 -0.70 -11.89
N ILE A 20 13.87 -0.22 -10.73
CA ILE A 20 13.57 -0.79 -9.42
C ILE A 20 13.36 0.32 -8.40
N VAL A 21 12.25 0.26 -7.67
CA VAL A 21 12.00 1.09 -6.48
C VAL A 21 12.18 0.24 -5.23
N LEU A 22 13.00 0.72 -4.29
CA LEU A 22 13.24 0.08 -2.99
C LEU A 22 12.83 1.03 -1.87
N ALA A 23 12.01 0.55 -0.94
CA ALA A 23 11.64 1.29 0.27
C ALA A 23 11.72 0.40 1.50
N LEU A 24 12.72 0.65 2.35
CA LEU A 24 12.97 -0.15 3.54
C LEU A 24 12.68 0.73 4.77
N HIS A 25 11.63 0.37 5.53
CA HIS A 25 11.16 1.13 6.69
C HIS A 25 10.63 2.54 6.39
N ALA A 26 9.95 2.71 5.25
CA ALA A 26 9.21 3.94 4.98
C ALA A 26 7.97 4.00 5.90
N CYS A 27 8.08 4.72 7.02
CA CYS A 27 7.02 4.83 8.03
C CYS A 27 5.85 5.71 7.58
N ASP A 28 4.68 5.46 8.17
CA ASP A 28 3.45 6.20 7.93
C ASP A 28 3.14 6.33 6.43
N THR A 29 2.69 7.49 5.97
CA THR A 29 2.27 7.70 4.57
C THR A 29 3.40 7.55 3.55
N ALA A 30 4.66 7.50 3.99
CA ALA A 30 5.80 7.39 3.09
C ALA A 30 5.78 6.10 2.24
N THR A 31 5.32 4.98 2.79
CA THR A 31 5.15 3.75 1.97
C THR A 31 4.12 3.97 0.87
N ASP A 32 3.03 4.70 1.15
CA ASP A 32 1.99 4.98 0.16
C ASP A 32 2.51 5.94 -0.93
N GLU A 33 3.33 6.93 -0.55
CA GLU A 33 3.99 7.84 -1.49
C GLU A 33 4.93 7.07 -2.43
N VAL A 34 5.72 6.14 -1.91
CA VAL A 34 6.60 5.27 -2.70
C VAL A 34 5.78 4.42 -3.68
N ILE A 35 4.69 3.82 -3.22
CA ILE A 35 3.82 3.00 -4.07
C ILE A 35 3.22 3.88 -5.18
N ALA A 36 2.70 5.05 -4.84
CA ALA A 36 2.11 5.95 -5.83
C ALA A 36 3.16 6.44 -6.85
N GLN A 37 4.38 6.74 -6.41
CA GLN A 37 5.49 7.09 -7.30
C GLN A 37 5.94 5.94 -8.18
N THR A 38 5.99 4.71 -7.65
CA THR A 38 6.28 3.51 -8.44
C THR A 38 5.34 3.41 -9.64
N VAL A 39 4.04 3.62 -9.39
CA VAL A 39 3.02 3.60 -10.44
C VAL A 39 3.20 4.79 -11.40
N ARG A 40 3.48 6.00 -10.91
CA ARG A 40 3.66 7.20 -11.77
C ARG A 40 4.92 7.16 -12.63
N TRP A 41 6.02 6.63 -12.09
CA TRP A 41 7.26 6.42 -12.84
C TRP A 41 7.18 5.21 -13.77
N ASP A 42 6.08 4.47 -13.71
CA ASP A 42 5.87 3.24 -14.46
C ASP A 42 6.99 2.21 -14.23
N ALA A 43 7.49 2.15 -13.00
CA ALA A 43 8.65 1.34 -12.65
C ALA A 43 8.29 -0.16 -12.75
N PRO A 44 9.14 -1.00 -13.39
CA PRO A 44 8.88 -2.43 -13.53
C PRO A 44 8.78 -3.21 -12.21
N MET A 45 9.49 -2.78 -11.17
CA MET A 45 9.58 -3.49 -9.90
C MET A 45 9.56 -2.56 -8.69
N LEU A 46 8.79 -2.97 -7.68
CA LEU A 46 8.80 -2.40 -6.34
C LEU A 46 9.08 -3.48 -5.30
N ILE A 47 9.93 -3.16 -4.35
CA ILE A 47 10.08 -3.90 -3.09
C ILE A 47 9.93 -2.90 -1.94
N CYS A 48 8.90 -3.07 -1.11
CA CYS A 48 8.75 -2.28 0.10
C CYS A 48 8.54 -3.13 1.35
N ILE A 49 9.15 -2.70 2.44
CA ILE A 49 8.97 -3.26 3.78
C ILE A 49 8.15 -2.23 4.57
N PRO A 50 6.81 -2.39 4.62
CA PRO A 50 5.96 -1.48 5.37
C PRO A 50 6.30 -1.53 6.86
N CYS A 51 6.23 -0.37 7.50
CA CYS A 51 6.49 -0.23 8.94
C CYS A 51 5.17 -0.08 9.71
N CYS A 52 4.76 1.14 10.05
CA CYS A 52 3.50 1.43 10.76
C CYS A 52 2.68 2.45 9.96
N HIS A 53 1.34 2.41 10.01
CA HIS A 53 0.49 3.40 9.36
C HIS A 53 -0.75 3.74 10.20
N HIS A 54 -0.96 5.02 10.51
CA HIS A 54 -2.01 5.41 11.46
C HIS A 54 -3.36 5.75 10.81
N ASP A 55 -3.41 6.03 9.50
CA ASP A 55 -4.60 6.54 8.81
C ASP A 55 -5.85 5.66 9.03
N LEU A 56 -5.72 4.35 8.84
CA LEU A 56 -6.86 3.43 9.01
C LEU A 56 -7.21 3.18 10.47
N ASN A 57 -6.26 3.31 11.40
CA ASN A 57 -6.52 3.10 12.82
C ASN A 57 -7.60 4.08 13.34
N HIS A 58 -7.64 5.31 12.81
CA HIS A 58 -8.65 6.29 13.17
C HIS A 58 -10.02 6.08 12.50
N GLN A 59 -10.07 5.30 11.43
CA GLN A 59 -11.30 5.10 10.63
C GLN A 59 -12.03 3.80 10.98
N ILE A 60 -11.29 2.72 11.30
CA ILE A 60 -11.90 1.40 11.50
C ILE A 60 -12.84 1.38 12.71
N SER A 61 -14.07 0.94 12.46
CA SER A 61 -15.09 0.73 13.47
C SER A 61 -16.00 -0.42 13.04
N SER A 62 -16.49 -1.20 14.00
CA SER A 62 -17.43 -2.29 13.74
C SER A 62 -18.01 -2.78 15.07
N GLU A 63 -19.33 -3.00 15.10
CA GLU A 63 -20.01 -3.55 16.27
C GLU A 63 -19.61 -5.01 16.51
N VAL A 64 -19.56 -5.80 15.44
CA VAL A 64 -19.18 -7.22 15.50
C VAL A 64 -17.74 -7.39 15.96
N PHE A 65 -16.83 -6.52 15.49
CA PHE A 65 -15.41 -6.56 15.91
C PHE A 65 -15.12 -5.77 17.18
N ARG A 66 -16.12 -5.20 17.87
CA ARG A 66 -15.91 -4.43 19.10
C ARG A 66 -15.05 -5.14 20.17
N PRO A 67 -15.15 -6.48 20.37
CA PRO A 67 -14.27 -7.20 21.29
C PRO A 67 -12.78 -7.14 20.91
N VAL A 68 -12.47 -7.09 19.61
CA VAL A 68 -11.10 -6.95 19.10
C VAL A 68 -10.66 -5.48 19.18
N LEU A 69 -11.50 -4.57 18.66
CA LEU A 69 -11.17 -3.15 18.50
C LEU A 69 -11.04 -2.39 19.84
N ARG A 70 -11.60 -2.90 20.95
CA ARG A 70 -11.42 -2.28 22.27
C ARG A 70 -10.00 -2.36 22.81
N HIS A 71 -9.19 -3.30 22.32
CA HIS A 71 -7.80 -3.44 22.70
C HIS A 71 -6.93 -2.71 21.67
N GLY A 72 -6.31 -1.60 22.08
CA GLY A 72 -5.56 -0.72 21.18
C GLY A 72 -4.52 -1.46 20.33
N ILE A 73 -3.78 -2.38 20.92
CA ILE A 73 -2.77 -3.20 20.20
C ILE A 73 -3.38 -4.11 19.12
N LEU A 74 -4.57 -4.68 19.37
CA LEU A 74 -5.25 -5.53 18.38
C LEU A 74 -5.85 -4.68 17.26
N LYS A 75 -6.39 -3.52 17.62
CA LYS A 75 -6.88 -2.53 16.66
C LYS A 75 -5.78 -2.06 15.72
N GLU A 76 -4.62 -1.69 16.26
CA GLU A 76 -3.46 -1.25 15.48
C GLU A 76 -2.99 -2.34 14.51
N ARG A 77 -2.79 -3.57 15.00
CA ARG A 77 -2.37 -4.70 14.15
C ARG A 77 -3.36 -5.01 13.03
N LEU A 78 -4.66 -4.94 13.32
CA LEU A 78 -5.69 -5.10 12.29
C LEU A 78 -5.65 -3.96 11.26
N ALA A 79 -5.49 -2.71 11.72
CA ALA A 79 -5.36 -1.55 10.84
C ALA A 79 -4.14 -1.68 9.92
N ASP A 80 -3.01 -2.18 10.42
CA ASP A 80 -1.80 -2.44 9.63
C ASP A 80 -2.06 -3.51 8.56
N ILE A 81 -2.67 -4.64 8.94
CA ILE A 81 -3.05 -5.71 7.99
C ILE A 81 -3.97 -5.16 6.89
N LEU A 82 -4.97 -4.37 7.26
CA LEU A 82 -5.88 -3.76 6.29
C LEU A 82 -5.15 -2.79 5.38
N THR A 83 -4.25 -1.97 5.92
CA THR A 83 -3.45 -1.02 5.13
C THR A 83 -2.61 -1.75 4.09
N ASP A 84 -1.87 -2.79 4.49
CA ASP A 84 -1.05 -3.58 3.57
C ASP A 84 -1.91 -4.36 2.55
N THR A 85 -3.11 -4.79 2.94
CA THR A 85 -4.08 -5.38 2.02
C THR A 85 -4.52 -4.37 0.95
N PHE A 86 -4.88 -3.14 1.34
CA PHE A 86 -5.28 -2.09 0.40
C PHE A 86 -4.12 -1.67 -0.52
N ARG A 87 -2.89 -1.58 -0.01
CA ARG A 87 -1.69 -1.33 -0.81
C ARG A 87 -1.51 -2.41 -1.87
N ALA A 88 -1.60 -3.67 -1.49
CA ALA A 88 -1.45 -4.78 -2.41
C ALA A 88 -2.56 -4.84 -3.45
N LEU A 89 -3.82 -4.60 -3.06
CA LEU A 89 -4.93 -4.50 -4.01
C LEU A 89 -4.79 -3.31 -4.95
N ALA A 90 -4.36 -2.15 -4.46
CA ALA A 90 -4.14 -0.97 -5.29
C ALA A 90 -3.07 -1.23 -6.36
N LEU A 91 -1.93 -1.83 -5.98
CA LEU A 91 -0.90 -2.26 -6.94
C LEU A 91 -1.45 -3.24 -7.98
N ARG A 92 -2.25 -4.23 -7.56
CA ARG A 92 -2.88 -5.19 -8.48
C ARG A 92 -3.85 -4.53 -9.46
N ILE A 93 -4.68 -3.61 -8.98
CA ILE A 93 -5.57 -2.80 -9.83
C ILE A 93 -4.75 -1.96 -10.81
N MET A 94 -3.57 -1.47 -10.40
CA MET A 94 -2.65 -0.72 -11.26
C MET A 94 -1.76 -1.61 -12.16
N GLY A 95 -2.08 -2.89 -12.33
CA GLY A 95 -1.39 -3.78 -13.29
C GLY A 95 -0.15 -4.50 -12.76
N TYR A 96 0.09 -4.47 -11.46
CA TYR A 96 1.20 -5.16 -10.83
C TYR A 96 0.79 -6.53 -10.28
N ARG A 97 1.54 -7.57 -10.66
CA ARG A 97 1.52 -8.82 -9.90
C ARG A 97 2.18 -8.56 -8.54
N THR A 98 1.41 -8.72 -7.47
CA THR A 98 1.82 -8.30 -6.13
C THR A 98 1.75 -9.44 -5.13
N ASP A 99 2.83 -9.64 -4.39
CA ASP A 99 2.96 -10.62 -3.30
C ASP A 99 3.19 -9.90 -1.98
N VAL A 100 2.54 -10.39 -0.91
CA VAL A 100 2.82 -9.96 0.47
C VAL A 100 3.39 -11.19 1.19
N ILE A 101 4.66 -11.14 1.55
CA ILE A 101 5.41 -12.29 2.08
C ILE A 101 6.14 -11.95 3.37
N GLU A 102 6.37 -12.95 4.21
CA GLU A 102 7.29 -12.82 5.33
C GLU A 102 8.73 -12.78 4.81
N PHE A 103 9.49 -11.73 5.15
CA PHE A 103 10.88 -11.55 4.70
C PHE A 103 11.91 -11.90 5.79
N ILE A 104 11.51 -11.85 7.06
CA ILE A 104 12.33 -12.18 8.22
C ILE A 104 11.48 -12.88 9.26
N SER A 105 12.06 -13.76 10.08
CA SER A 105 11.32 -14.39 11.17
C SER A 105 10.67 -13.35 12.07
N SER A 106 9.39 -13.56 12.38
CA SER A 106 8.65 -12.77 13.38
C SER A 106 9.28 -12.75 14.77
N GLU A 107 10.21 -13.68 15.07
CA GLU A 107 10.99 -13.70 16.31
C GLU A 107 11.89 -12.45 16.46
N HIS A 108 12.30 -11.84 15.35
CA HIS A 108 13.17 -10.67 15.37
C HIS A 108 12.41 -9.35 15.32
N THR A 109 11.24 -9.33 14.68
CA THR A 109 10.41 -8.11 14.58
C THR A 109 8.97 -8.45 14.23
N ALA A 110 8.03 -7.68 14.77
CA ALA A 110 6.62 -7.71 14.35
C ALA A 110 6.40 -7.05 12.98
N ARG A 111 7.40 -6.34 12.45
CA ARG A 111 7.41 -5.72 11.11
C ARG A 111 8.18 -6.61 10.15
N ASN A 112 7.61 -7.78 9.87
CA ASN A 112 8.26 -8.87 9.14
C ASN A 112 7.70 -9.10 7.72
N LEU A 113 6.79 -8.25 7.26
CA LEU A 113 6.20 -8.36 5.93
C LEU A 113 6.97 -7.52 4.90
N MET A 114 6.99 -8.03 3.67
CA MET A 114 7.50 -7.35 2.48
C MET A 114 6.46 -7.45 1.37
N ILE A 115 6.19 -6.33 0.72
CA ILE A 115 5.38 -6.26 -0.48
C ILE A 115 6.34 -6.23 -1.68
N ARG A 116 6.19 -7.21 -2.57
CA ARG A 116 6.89 -7.28 -3.85
C ARG A 116 5.88 -7.08 -4.96
N ALA A 117 6.10 -6.10 -5.82
CA ALA A 117 5.25 -5.82 -6.96
C ALA A 117 6.07 -5.85 -8.26
N ILE A 118 5.58 -6.58 -9.27
CA ILE A 118 6.20 -6.68 -10.58
C ILE A 118 5.14 -6.32 -11.62
N LYS A 119 5.43 -5.33 -12.46
CA LYS A 119 4.53 -4.92 -13.53
C LYS A 119 4.26 -6.12 -14.45
N SER A 120 3.00 -6.45 -14.68
CA SER A 120 2.64 -7.73 -15.31
C SER A 120 1.51 -7.64 -16.31
N THR A 121 0.50 -6.81 -16.07
CA THR A 121 -0.69 -6.70 -16.90
C THR A 121 -1.12 -5.25 -17.00
N GLU A 122 -2.11 -4.98 -17.85
CA GLU A 122 -2.78 -3.68 -17.86
C GLU A 122 -3.56 -3.45 -16.56
N PRO A 123 -3.73 -2.19 -16.14
CA PRO A 123 -4.60 -1.82 -15.03
C PRO A 123 -6.08 -2.22 -15.26
N GLY A 124 -6.85 -2.27 -14.18
CA GLY A 124 -8.32 -2.35 -14.25
C GLY A 124 -8.90 -3.76 -14.19
N GLN A 125 -8.19 -4.75 -13.64
CA GLN A 125 -8.74 -6.08 -13.50
C GLN A 125 -9.96 -6.10 -12.53
N ALA A 126 -11.14 -6.42 -13.07
CA ALA A 126 -12.42 -6.32 -12.38
C ALA A 126 -12.50 -7.09 -11.04
N SER A 127 -11.83 -8.25 -10.93
CA SER A 127 -11.81 -9.04 -9.69
C SER A 127 -11.18 -8.27 -8.53
N PHE A 128 -10.04 -7.61 -8.76
CA PHE A 128 -9.36 -6.84 -7.72
C PHE A 128 -10.07 -5.53 -7.39
N ILE A 129 -10.67 -4.88 -8.39
CA ILE A 129 -11.54 -3.71 -8.16
C ILE A 129 -12.70 -4.09 -7.22
N ARG A 130 -13.34 -5.24 -7.47
CA ARG A 130 -14.41 -5.76 -6.63
C ARG A 130 -13.96 -6.04 -5.21
N GLU A 131 -12.85 -6.78 -5.03
CA GLU A 131 -12.28 -7.06 -3.70
C GLU A 131 -11.97 -5.77 -2.93
N TYR A 132 -11.38 -4.78 -3.59
CA TYR A 132 -11.08 -3.48 -3.01
C TYR A 132 -12.35 -2.75 -2.55
N LYS A 133 -13.36 -2.65 -3.42
CA LYS A 133 -14.65 -2.00 -3.13
C LYS A 133 -15.38 -2.67 -1.97
N GLU A 134 -15.45 -4.01 -1.98
CA GLU A 134 -16.13 -4.78 -0.94
C GLU A 134 -15.44 -4.60 0.43
N LEU A 135 -14.10 -4.70 0.47
CA LEU A 135 -13.35 -4.49 1.72
C LEU A 135 -13.47 -3.05 2.22
N LYS A 136 -13.37 -2.06 1.30
CA LYS A 136 -13.56 -0.64 1.60
C LYS A 136 -14.94 -0.37 2.19
N SER A 137 -15.99 -0.92 1.57
CA SER A 137 -17.37 -0.78 2.01
C SER A 137 -17.63 -1.47 3.35
N PHE A 138 -17.05 -2.64 3.58
CA PHE A 138 -17.23 -3.38 4.82
C PHE A 138 -16.66 -2.61 6.02
N TRP A 139 -15.44 -2.08 5.87
CA TRP A 139 -14.78 -1.32 6.95
C TRP A 139 -15.19 0.16 6.98
N GLN A 140 -15.90 0.65 5.96
CA GLN A 140 -16.30 2.05 5.81
C GLN A 140 -15.11 3.02 5.89
N VAL A 141 -14.01 2.65 5.21
CA VAL A 141 -12.75 3.42 5.22
C VAL A 141 -12.47 4.07 3.86
N THR A 142 -11.59 5.05 3.84
CA THR A 142 -10.97 5.57 2.63
C THR A 142 -9.45 5.51 2.79
N PRO A 143 -8.80 4.47 2.23
CA PRO A 143 -7.36 4.28 2.38
C PRO A 143 -6.56 5.45 1.81
N HIS A 144 -5.51 5.89 2.51
CA HIS A 144 -4.65 6.98 2.05
C HIS A 144 -4.07 6.75 0.65
N ILE A 145 -3.65 5.53 0.32
CA ILE A 145 -3.15 5.16 -1.02
C ILE A 145 -4.12 5.51 -2.17
N GLU A 146 -5.44 5.44 -1.95
CA GLU A 146 -6.45 5.83 -2.96
C GLU A 146 -6.32 7.31 -3.32
N ARG A 147 -6.12 8.17 -2.30
CA ARG A 147 -5.95 9.61 -2.48
C ARG A 147 -4.67 9.94 -3.25
N LEU A 148 -3.58 9.20 -2.98
CA LEU A 148 -2.30 9.44 -3.63
C LEU A 148 -2.23 8.97 -5.09
N LEU A 149 -2.95 7.89 -5.43
CA LEU A 149 -3.05 7.44 -6.82
C LEU A 149 -3.97 8.33 -7.66
N GLY A 150 -4.92 9.02 -7.02
CA GLY A 150 -5.66 10.11 -7.63
C GLY A 150 -6.67 9.68 -8.70
N PRO A 151 -7.05 10.57 -9.64
CA PRO A 151 -8.19 10.36 -10.53
C PRO A 151 -8.11 9.14 -11.44
N SER A 152 -6.90 8.74 -11.87
CA SER A 152 -6.71 7.55 -12.71
C SER A 152 -7.14 6.28 -11.99
N PHE A 153 -6.83 6.16 -10.70
CA PHE A 153 -7.25 5.03 -9.88
C PHE A 153 -8.74 5.10 -9.54
N THR A 154 -9.25 6.30 -9.19
CA THR A 154 -10.68 6.47 -8.90
C THR A 154 -11.56 6.16 -10.11
N ALA A 155 -11.12 6.46 -11.33
CA ALA A 155 -11.83 6.10 -12.55
C ALA A 155 -11.98 4.57 -12.70
N LEU A 156 -10.91 3.81 -12.44
CA LEU A 156 -10.96 2.33 -12.43
C LEU A 156 -11.91 1.79 -11.35
N LEU A 157 -12.09 2.52 -10.24
CA LEU A 157 -13.07 2.18 -9.22
C LEU A 157 -14.51 2.60 -9.59
N GLN A 158 -14.76 3.25 -10.72
CA GLN A 158 -16.12 3.62 -11.14
C GLN A 158 -16.65 2.75 -12.29
N GLU A 159 -15.76 2.04 -12.97
CA GLU A 159 -16.07 0.93 -13.87
C GLU A 159 -16.65 -0.28 -13.10
#